data_AF-A0A2V7RXP2-F1
#
_entry.id   AF-A0A2V7RXP2-F1
#
_cell.length_a   1.000
_cell.length_b   1.000
_cell.length_c   1.000
_cell.angle_alpha   90.00
_cell.angle_beta   90.00
_cell.angle_gamma   90.00
#
_symmetry.space_group_name_H-M   'P 1'
#
loop_
_entity.id
_entity.type
_entity.pdbx_description
1 polymer ?
#
loop_
_entity_poly.entity_id
_entity_poly.type
_entity_poly.pdbx_seq_one_letter_code
_entity_poly.pdbx_strand_id
1 'polypeptide(L)'
;MIDALLFLTRSTIRNRLLFQARRLRHPRYALALVLGAAYFWLILLRPAVQPSRAPTSVWMGAELVASVGILLLLLGGWVFSGEPMALAFSAAEVQFLFPAPLTRRGLISYKLFRAQLIILFNAVIWVFVLRRSGSVLAAPLRFLGTWMLFTNLSLHRLGAALVRTSLLEHGRAGVRRHLPAIVLGGACLVAVAFILRAAVPAIRAAGAGGEVLQAVSNAANLPAARALLFLPRVIVGPSFAQTSWEWLRAAGAALVM
;
A
#
# COMPACT_ATOMS: atom_id res chain seq x y z
N MET A 1 3.14 -21.25 19.67
CA MET A 1 3.86 -20.06 19.11
C MET A 1 2.93 -18.89 18.84
N ILE A 2 1.79 -19.11 18.17
CA ILE A 2 0.80 -18.06 17.87
C ILE A 2 0.31 -17.38 19.16
N ASP A 3 0.01 -18.14 20.21
CA ASP A 3 -0.47 -17.60 21.49
C ASP A 3 0.53 -16.67 22.18
N ALA A 4 1.82 -17.01 22.12
CA ALA A 4 2.89 -16.17 22.67
C ALA A 4 3.02 -14.84 21.92
N LEU A 5 2.89 -14.86 20.59
CA LEU A 5 2.91 -13.65 19.76
C LEU A 5 1.68 -12.78 20.00
N LEU A 6 0.50 -13.40 20.13
CA LEU A 6 -0.74 -12.72 20.47
C LEU A 6 -0.65 -12.10 21.86
N PHE A 7 -0.13 -12.83 22.84
CA PHE A 7 0.08 -12.33 24.20
C PHE A 7 1.01 -11.10 24.20
N LEU A 8 2.17 -11.17 23.54
CA LEU A 8 3.12 -10.06 23.45
C LEU A 8 2.52 -8.84 22.74
N THR A 9 1.79 -9.08 21.65
CA THR A 9 1.18 -8.00 20.88
C THR A 9 0.07 -7.32 21.69
N ARG A 10 -0.78 -8.11 22.34
CA ARG A 10 -1.86 -7.63 23.20
C ARG A 10 -1.32 -6.86 24.40
N SER A 11 -0.28 -7.37 25.07
CA SER A 11 0.32 -6.69 26.22
C SER A 11 0.99 -5.37 25.81
N THR A 12 1.69 -5.34 24.68
CA THR A 12 2.28 -4.11 24.12
C THR A 12 1.23 -3.05 23.80
N ILE A 13 0.15 -3.45 23.12
CA ILE A 13 -0.97 -2.55 22.80
C ILE A 13 -1.61 -2.04 24.09
N ARG A 14 -1.93 -2.93 25.03
CA ARG A 14 -2.52 -2.57 26.33
C ARG A 14 -1.64 -1.58 27.07
N ASN A 15 -0.34 -1.84 27.18
CA ASN A 15 0.58 -0.97 27.89
C ASN A 15 0.66 0.40 27.22
N ARG A 16 0.75 0.45 25.89
CA ARG A 16 0.77 1.71 25.14
C ARG A 16 -0.52 2.52 25.33
N LEU A 17 -1.66 1.86 25.28
CA LEU A 17 -2.96 2.49 25.52
C LEU A 17 -3.08 3.00 26.95
N LEU A 18 -2.63 2.23 27.94
CA LEU A 18 -2.60 2.66 29.35
C LEU A 18 -1.70 3.87 29.55
N PHE A 19 -0.51 3.90 28.92
CA PHE A 19 0.36 5.07 28.98
C PHE A 19 -0.27 6.30 28.32
N GLN A 20 -0.95 6.14 27.18
CA GLN A 20 -1.68 7.24 26.55
C GLN A 20 -2.87 7.72 27.39
N ALA A 21 -3.63 6.79 27.99
CA ALA A 21 -4.74 7.10 28.88
C ALA A 21 -4.28 7.85 30.13
N ARG A 22 -3.11 7.50 30.70
CA ARG A 22 -2.51 8.25 31.81
C ARG A 22 -2.18 9.69 31.43
N ARG A 23 -1.79 9.96 30.17
CA ARG A 23 -1.55 11.34 29.69
C ARG A 23 -2.82 12.16 29.63
N LEU A 24 -4.00 11.56 29.44
CA LEU A 24 -5.28 12.27 29.46
C LEU A 24 -5.62 12.90 30.81
N ARG A 25 -4.87 12.57 31.88
CA ARG A 25 -4.98 13.24 33.17
C ARG A 25 -4.54 14.70 33.13
N HIS A 26 -3.72 15.12 32.16
CA HIS A 26 -3.46 16.55 31.98
C HIS A 26 -4.49 17.14 31.02
N PRO A 27 -5.12 18.29 31.38
CA PRO A 27 -6.24 18.87 30.63
C PRO A 27 -5.88 19.16 29.17
N ARG A 28 -4.63 19.56 28.90
CA ARG A 28 -4.13 19.79 27.53
C ARG A 28 -4.28 18.58 26.60
N TYR A 29 -4.06 17.37 27.12
CA TYR A 29 -4.15 16.14 26.31
C TYR A 29 -5.60 15.67 26.18
N ALA A 30 -6.42 15.88 27.20
CA ALA A 30 -7.86 15.60 27.13
C ALA A 30 -8.54 16.49 26.08
N LEU A 31 -8.27 17.81 26.09
CA LEU A 31 -8.81 18.73 25.09
C LEU A 31 -8.37 18.36 23.66
N ALA A 32 -7.08 18.07 23.47
CA ALA A 32 -6.58 17.64 22.16
C ALA A 32 -7.24 16.34 21.67
N LEU A 33 -7.48 15.37 22.56
CA LEU A 33 -8.19 14.14 22.21
C LEU A 33 -9.64 14.42 21.81
N VAL A 34 -10.37 15.23 22.59
CA VAL A 34 -11.77 15.57 22.31
C VAL A 34 -11.88 16.31 20.99
N LEU A 35 -11.05 17.34 20.76
CA LEU A 35 -11.03 18.11 19.53
C LEU A 35 -10.65 17.23 18.32
N GLY A 36 -9.64 16.38 18.46
CA GLY A 36 -9.24 15.43 17.42
C GLY A 36 -10.34 14.41 17.11
N ALA A 37 -10.96 13.82 18.13
CA ALA A 37 -12.06 12.87 17.97
C ALA A 37 -13.27 13.53 17.33
N ALA A 38 -13.63 14.75 17.74
CA ALA A 38 -14.69 15.54 17.13
C ALA A 38 -14.39 15.86 15.66
N TYR A 39 -13.15 16.24 15.34
CA TYR A 39 -12.71 16.48 13.97
C TYR A 39 -12.81 15.21 13.10
N PHE A 40 -12.30 14.08 13.57
CA PHE A 40 -12.42 12.80 12.87
C PHE A 40 -13.87 12.34 12.75
N TRP A 41 -14.70 12.55 13.77
CA TRP A 41 -16.14 12.27 13.71
C TRP A 41 -16.83 13.09 12.62
N LEU A 42 -16.58 14.40 12.58
CA LEU A 42 -17.16 15.30 11.59
C LEU A 42 -16.72 14.99 10.16
N ILE A 43 -15.51 14.46 9.96
CA ILE A 43 -14.99 14.16 8.63
C ILE A 43 -15.34 12.74 8.17
N LEU A 44 -15.16 11.74 9.04
CA LEU A 44 -15.29 10.34 8.68
C LEU A 44 -16.73 9.82 8.81
N LEU A 45 -17.46 10.28 9.83
CA LEU A 45 -18.75 9.71 10.20
C LEU A 45 -19.92 10.55 9.72
N ARG A 46 -19.75 11.88 9.57
CA ARG A 46 -20.78 12.72 8.95
C ARG A 46 -21.12 12.21 7.54
N PRO A 47 -22.38 11.87 7.25
CA PRO A 47 -22.79 11.56 5.90
C PRO A 47 -22.49 12.78 5.04
N ALA A 48 -21.60 12.62 4.05
CA ALA A 48 -21.58 13.59 2.98
C ALA A 48 -22.99 13.53 2.37
N VAL A 49 -23.72 14.66 2.38
CA VAL A 49 -24.96 14.82 1.60
C VAL A 49 -24.62 14.26 0.22
N GLN A 50 -25.22 13.12 -0.14
CA GLN A 50 -24.90 12.41 -1.36
C GLN A 50 -25.10 13.38 -2.51
N PRO A 51 -24.02 13.90 -3.12
CA PRO A 51 -24.19 14.64 -4.35
C PRO A 51 -24.72 13.59 -5.33
N SER A 52 -25.85 13.88 -5.97
CA SER A 52 -26.38 13.12 -7.09
C SER A 52 -25.22 12.55 -7.90
N ARG A 53 -25.12 11.21 -7.99
CA ARG A 53 -24.06 10.42 -8.65
C ARG A 53 -22.94 11.31 -9.20
N ALA A 54 -21.83 11.46 -8.47
CA ALA A 54 -20.65 12.14 -9.00
C ALA A 54 -20.41 11.67 -10.44
N PRO A 55 -20.22 12.58 -11.40
CA PRO A 55 -20.20 12.23 -12.82
C PRO A 55 -19.18 11.11 -13.05
N THR A 56 -19.62 10.06 -13.73
CA THR A 56 -18.85 8.84 -14.06
C THR A 56 -17.48 9.14 -14.66
N SER A 57 -17.29 10.33 -15.25
CA SER A 57 -16.04 10.86 -15.80
C SER A 57 -14.89 10.93 -14.79
N VAL A 58 -15.13 11.31 -13.52
CA VAL A 58 -14.06 11.40 -12.49
C VAL A 58 -13.56 10.01 -12.10
N TRP A 59 -14.47 9.02 -12.06
CA TRP A 59 -14.15 7.63 -11.78
C TRP A 59 -13.49 6.92 -12.96
N MET A 60 -13.85 7.28 -14.19
CA MET A 60 -13.31 6.68 -15.43
C MET A 60 -11.78 6.84 -15.53
N GLY A 61 -11.21 7.89 -14.94
CA GLY A 61 -9.76 8.10 -14.87
C GLY A 61 -9.10 7.62 -13.58
N ALA A 62 -9.86 7.37 -12.51
CA ALA A 62 -9.30 7.13 -11.18
C ALA A 62 -8.54 5.79 -11.09
N GLU A 63 -9.06 4.73 -11.71
CA GLU A 63 -8.38 3.43 -11.78
C GLU A 63 -7.06 3.53 -12.57
N LEU A 64 -7.07 4.28 -13.68
CA LEU A 64 -5.88 4.51 -14.49
C LEU A 64 -4.82 5.29 -13.70
N VAL A 65 -5.22 6.37 -13.07
CA VAL A 65 -4.33 7.19 -12.23
C VAL A 65 -3.77 6.36 -11.07
N ALA A 66 -4.60 5.55 -10.40
CA ALA A 66 -4.15 4.66 -9.33
C ALA A 66 -3.17 3.59 -9.83
N SER A 67 -3.45 2.97 -10.98
CA SER A 67 -2.58 1.96 -11.60
C SER A 67 -1.23 2.53 -12.01
N VAL A 68 -1.22 3.71 -12.63
CA VAL A 68 0.03 4.44 -12.97
C VAL A 68 0.77 4.84 -11.70
N GLY A 69 0.06 5.39 -10.70
CA GLY A 69 0.64 5.77 -9.41
C GLY A 69 1.29 4.57 -8.70
N ILE A 70 0.65 3.41 -8.71
CA ILE A 70 1.21 2.19 -8.13
C ILE A 70 2.40 1.69 -8.92
N LEU A 71 2.35 1.69 -10.26
CA LEU A 71 3.52 1.34 -11.06
C LEU A 71 4.73 2.19 -10.67
N LEU A 72 4.52 3.51 -10.54
CA LEU A 72 5.57 4.45 -10.11
C LEU A 72 6.04 4.18 -8.68
N LEU A 73 5.16 3.80 -7.74
CA LEU A 73 5.55 3.44 -6.37
C LEU A 73 6.35 2.12 -6.35
N LEU A 74 5.93 1.12 -7.12
CA LEU A 74 6.61 -0.17 -7.21
C LEU A 74 8.01 -0.02 -7.78
N LEU A 75 8.16 0.76 -8.86
CA LEU A 75 9.46 1.04 -9.49
C LEU A 75 10.30 2.01 -8.66
N GLY A 76 9.66 3.02 -8.08
CA GLY A 76 10.29 3.99 -7.19
C GLY A 76 10.92 3.31 -5.98
N GLY A 77 10.34 2.23 -5.46
CA GLY A 77 10.94 1.43 -4.39
C GLY A 77 12.28 0.77 -4.76
N TRP A 78 12.55 0.55 -6.04
CA TRP A 78 13.85 0.04 -6.51
C TRP A 78 14.89 1.15 -6.71
N VAL A 79 14.45 2.36 -7.10
CA VAL A 79 15.33 3.49 -7.44
C VAL A 79 15.60 4.38 -6.22
N PHE A 80 14.54 4.81 -5.54
CA PHE A 80 14.57 5.73 -4.42
C PHE A 80 14.50 4.92 -3.12
N SER A 81 15.67 4.55 -2.61
CA SER A 81 15.76 3.72 -1.41
C SER A 81 15.56 4.57 -0.14
N GLY A 82 14.49 4.29 0.61
CA GLY A 82 14.34 4.65 2.01
C GLY A 82 14.77 3.48 2.91
N GLU A 83 15.50 3.81 3.99
CA GLU A 83 16.17 3.00 5.02
C GLU A 83 16.40 1.48 4.79
N PRO A 84 17.67 1.03 4.89
CA PRO A 84 18.06 -0.37 4.74
C PRO A 84 17.75 -1.20 5.99
N MET A 85 16.49 -1.45 6.32
CA MET A 85 16.14 -2.57 7.22
C MET A 85 14.67 -2.98 7.01
N ALA A 86 14.41 -3.83 6.02
CA ALA A 86 13.10 -4.43 5.75
C ALA A 86 12.47 -5.07 7.02
N LEU A 87 13.31 -5.53 7.95
CA LEU A 87 12.92 -6.15 9.22
C LEU A 87 13.76 -5.59 10.37
N ALA A 88 13.86 -4.27 10.51
CA ALA A 88 14.55 -3.67 11.65
C ALA A 88 13.93 -4.13 12.96
N PHE A 89 14.69 -4.83 13.79
CA PHE A 89 14.33 -5.05 15.19
C PHE A 89 14.84 -3.86 16.00
N SER A 90 13.97 -3.28 16.82
CA SER A 90 14.37 -2.29 17.81
C SER A 90 15.31 -2.92 18.84
N ALA A 91 16.14 -2.11 19.49
CA ALA A 91 17.07 -2.60 20.52
C ALA A 91 16.37 -3.45 21.60
N ALA A 92 15.17 -3.03 22.02
CA ALA A 92 14.36 -3.78 22.97
C ALA A 92 13.91 -5.14 22.38
N GLU A 93 13.43 -5.18 21.13
CA GLU A 93 13.03 -6.43 20.50
C GLU A 93 14.23 -7.40 20.36
N VAL A 94 15.43 -6.91 20.06
CA VAL A 94 16.64 -7.75 20.00
C VAL A 94 16.94 -8.35 21.37
N GLN A 95 16.98 -7.52 22.41
CA GLN A 95 17.30 -7.97 23.78
C GLN A 95 16.30 -8.98 24.34
N PHE A 96 15.01 -8.89 23.96
CA PHE A 96 13.99 -9.81 24.47
C PHE A 96 13.71 -11.01 23.56
N LEU A 97 13.75 -10.85 22.24
CA LEU A 97 13.32 -11.90 21.30
C LEU A 97 14.46 -12.80 20.83
N PHE A 98 15.71 -12.31 20.79
CA PHE A 98 16.84 -13.10 20.29
C PHE A 98 17.41 -14.10 21.30
N PRO A 99 17.40 -13.85 22.63
CA PRO A 99 17.78 -14.89 23.59
C PRO A 99 16.67 -15.94 23.81
N ALA A 100 15.44 -15.65 23.40
CA ALA A 100 14.35 -16.62 23.45
C ALA A 100 14.56 -17.73 22.41
N PRO A 101 14.13 -18.99 22.68
CA PRO A 101 14.25 -20.10 21.73
C PRO A 101 13.21 -19.99 20.59
N LEU A 102 13.28 -18.92 19.82
CA LEU A 102 12.41 -18.64 18.68
C LEU A 102 13.14 -18.98 17.38
N THR A 103 12.45 -19.66 16.48
CA THR A 103 12.97 -19.90 15.13
C THR A 103 13.03 -18.60 14.33
N ARG A 104 13.95 -18.51 13.36
CA ARG A 104 14.02 -17.37 12.42
C ARG A 104 12.68 -17.09 11.73
N ARG A 105 11.95 -18.15 11.35
CA ARG A 105 10.59 -18.04 10.78
C ARG A 105 9.61 -17.39 11.77
N GLY A 106 9.68 -17.73 13.06
CA GLY A 106 8.87 -17.11 14.11
C GLY A 106 9.10 -15.61 14.26
N LEU A 107 10.36 -15.15 14.18
CA LEU A 107 10.72 -13.73 14.22
C LEU A 107 10.18 -12.96 13.00
N ILE A 108 10.26 -13.57 11.81
CA ILE A 108 9.71 -13.00 10.57
C ILE A 108 8.19 -12.92 10.66
N SER A 109 7.52 -14.00 11.07
CA SER A 109 6.06 -14.02 11.23
C SER A 109 5.57 -12.98 12.24
N TYR A 110 6.30 -12.79 13.36
CA TYR A 110 6.00 -11.73 14.32
C TYR A 110 6.06 -10.34 13.67
N LYS A 111 7.11 -10.05 12.90
CA LYS A 111 7.26 -8.75 12.23
C LYS A 111 6.20 -8.53 11.16
N LEU A 112 5.90 -9.54 10.34
CA LEU A 112 4.84 -9.47 9.34
C LEU A 112 3.48 -9.26 10.00
N PHE A 113 3.18 -9.98 11.08
CA PHE A 113 1.93 -9.80 11.83
C PHE A 113 1.82 -8.39 12.40
N ARG A 114 2.89 -7.86 12.99
CA ARG A 114 2.93 -6.49 13.52
C ARG A 114 2.72 -5.45 12.42
N ALA A 115 3.33 -5.65 11.24
CA ALA A 115 3.11 -4.79 10.08
C ALA A 115 1.66 -4.87 9.60
N GLN A 116 1.07 -6.07 9.56
CA GLN A 116 -0.32 -6.28 9.16
C GLN A 116 -1.32 -5.54 10.06
N LEU A 117 -1.08 -5.45 11.37
CA LEU A 117 -1.94 -4.66 12.25
C LEU A 117 -1.93 -3.17 11.92
N ILE A 118 -0.77 -2.62 11.55
CA ILE A 118 -0.65 -1.23 11.11
C ILE A 118 -1.35 -1.04 9.76
N ILE A 119 -1.20 -1.99 8.84
CA ILE A 119 -1.83 -1.96 7.52
C ILE A 119 -3.36 -2.05 7.65
N LEU A 120 -3.89 -2.95 8.48
CA LEU A 120 -5.32 -3.08 8.76
C LEU A 120 -5.89 -1.76 9.31
N PHE A 121 -5.20 -1.16 10.28
CA PHE A 121 -5.60 0.14 10.82
C PHE A 121 -5.64 1.24 9.74
N ASN A 122 -4.61 1.31 8.89
CA ASN A 122 -4.59 2.23 7.75
C ASN A 122 -5.72 1.94 6.76
N ALA A 123 -5.99 0.67 6.45
CA ALA A 123 -7.07 0.28 5.55
C ALA A 123 -8.44 0.76 6.07
N VAL A 124 -8.68 0.65 7.39
CA VAL A 124 -9.90 1.20 8.01
C VAL A 124 -10.00 2.71 7.77
N ILE A 125 -8.94 3.47 8.05
CA ILE A 125 -8.92 4.94 7.83
C ILE A 125 -9.25 5.26 6.37
N TRP A 126 -8.59 4.58 5.44
CA TRP A 126 -8.77 4.82 4.01
C TRP A 126 -10.18 4.48 3.52
N VAL A 127 -10.85 3.47 4.05
CA VAL A 127 -12.26 3.18 3.72
C VAL A 127 -13.18 4.33 4.09
N PHE A 128 -12.93 4.98 5.23
CA PHE A 128 -13.71 6.15 5.65
C PHE A 128 -13.37 7.38 4.83
N VAL A 129 -12.08 7.62 4.53
CA VAL A 129 -11.64 8.73 3.67
C VAL A 129 -12.21 8.59 2.26
N LEU A 130 -12.17 7.39 1.69
CA LEU A 130 -12.70 7.07 0.35
C LEU A 130 -14.22 6.88 0.32
N ARG A 131 -14.91 6.92 1.46
CA ARG A 131 -16.38 6.85 1.52
C ARG A 131 -17.03 7.95 0.69
N ARG A 132 -16.40 9.12 0.64
CA ARG A 132 -16.86 10.28 -0.13
C ARG A 132 -16.68 10.12 -1.65
N SER A 133 -15.92 9.12 -2.10
CA SER A 133 -15.63 8.92 -3.51
C SER A 133 -16.90 8.59 -4.30
N GLY A 134 -17.91 7.95 -3.71
CA GLY A 134 -19.14 7.52 -4.40
C GLY A 134 -19.17 6.05 -4.84
N SER A 135 -18.32 5.20 -4.24
CA SER A 135 -18.30 3.76 -4.53
C SER A 135 -19.57 3.07 -4.02
N VAL A 136 -20.14 2.20 -4.85
CA VAL A 136 -21.38 1.45 -4.58
C VAL A 136 -21.11 0.20 -3.70
N LEU A 137 -19.85 -0.18 -3.49
CA LEU A 137 -19.51 -1.37 -2.72
C LEU A 137 -19.82 -1.23 -1.24
N ALA A 138 -20.27 -2.34 -0.65
CA ALA A 138 -20.40 -2.49 0.79
C ALA A 138 -19.06 -2.20 1.50
N ALA A 139 -19.13 -1.55 2.66
CA ALA A 139 -17.95 -1.15 3.43
C ALA A 139 -16.96 -2.31 3.71
N PRO A 140 -17.40 -3.54 4.03
CA PRO A 140 -16.48 -4.67 4.24
C PRO A 140 -15.65 -5.03 3.00
N LEU A 141 -16.25 -5.00 1.80
CA LEU A 141 -15.54 -5.33 0.56
C LEU A 141 -14.50 -4.25 0.21
N ARG A 142 -14.85 -2.97 0.39
CA ARG A 142 -13.91 -1.85 0.25
C ARG A 142 -12.73 -1.97 1.21
N PHE A 143 -13.01 -2.36 2.44
CA PHE A 143 -11.99 -2.61 3.44
C PHE A 143 -11.03 -3.72 3.01
N LEU A 144 -11.56 -4.86 2.61
CA LEU A 144 -10.74 -5.99 2.16
C LEU A 144 -9.91 -5.63 0.92
N GLY A 145 -10.50 -4.93 -0.07
CA GLY A 145 -9.77 -4.48 -1.26
C GLY A 145 -8.64 -3.52 -0.95
N THR A 146 -8.89 -2.54 -0.07
CA THR A 146 -7.87 -1.57 0.38
C THR A 146 -6.77 -2.26 1.20
N TRP A 147 -7.16 -3.22 2.05
CA TRP A 147 -6.22 -4.01 2.84
C TRP A 147 -5.33 -4.88 1.95
N MET A 148 -5.88 -5.52 0.92
CA MET A 148 -5.12 -6.27 -0.09
C MET A 148 -4.14 -5.38 -0.83
N LEU A 149 -4.58 -4.20 -1.27
CA LEU A 149 -3.73 -3.21 -1.94
C LEU A 149 -2.52 -2.83 -1.08
N PHE A 150 -2.74 -2.44 0.18
CA PHE A 150 -1.64 -2.04 1.07
C PHE A 150 -0.76 -3.22 1.48
N THR A 151 -1.32 -4.42 1.61
CA THR A 151 -0.54 -5.63 1.87
C THR A 151 0.41 -5.93 0.73
N ASN A 152 -0.07 -5.90 -0.52
CA ASN A 152 0.74 -6.08 -1.72
C ASN A 152 1.87 -5.04 -1.79
N LEU A 153 1.56 -3.76 -1.57
CA LEU A 153 2.57 -2.71 -1.56
C LEU A 153 3.61 -2.90 -0.44
N SER A 154 3.18 -3.30 0.75
CA SER A 154 4.10 -3.58 1.86
C SER A 154 5.01 -4.77 1.55
N LEU A 155 4.48 -5.85 1.00
CA LEU A 155 5.25 -7.05 0.65
C LEU A 155 6.25 -6.76 -0.47
N HIS A 156 5.86 -5.99 -1.49
CA HIS A 156 6.78 -5.57 -2.55
C HIS A 156 7.94 -4.74 -2.00
N ARG A 157 7.66 -3.76 -1.13
CA ARG A 157 8.69 -2.93 -0.50
C ARG A 157 9.65 -3.77 0.35
N LEU A 158 9.12 -4.74 1.10
CA LEU A 158 9.93 -5.69 1.87
C LEU A 158 10.81 -6.55 0.96
N GLY A 159 10.25 -7.10 -0.12
CA GLY A 159 10.98 -7.91 -1.09
C GLY A 159 12.12 -7.14 -1.77
N ALA A 160 11.84 -5.93 -2.27
CA ALA A 160 12.83 -5.05 -2.89
C ALA A 160 13.97 -4.71 -1.90
N ALA A 161 13.62 -4.42 -0.64
CA ALA A 161 14.60 -4.13 0.40
C ALA A 161 15.48 -5.36 0.72
N LEU A 162 14.90 -6.57 0.80
CA LEU A 162 15.64 -7.82 1.02
C LEU A 162 16.62 -8.16 -0.11
N VAL A 163 16.18 -7.98 -1.37
CA VAL A 163 17.06 -8.16 -2.53
C VAL A 163 18.23 -7.19 -2.44
N ARG A 164 17.95 -5.91 -2.16
CA ARG A 164 18.98 -4.88 -2.03
C ARG A 164 19.96 -5.16 -0.90
N THR A 165 19.50 -5.55 0.29
CA THR A 165 20.40 -5.92 1.40
C THR A 165 21.24 -7.13 1.05
N SER A 166 20.68 -8.13 0.37
CA SER A 166 21.46 -9.29 -0.10
C SER A 166 22.55 -8.87 -1.10
N LEU A 167 22.26 -7.94 -2.01
CA LEU A 167 23.25 -7.43 -2.97
C LEU A 167 24.38 -6.66 -2.30
N LEU A 168 24.06 -5.84 -1.28
CA LEU A 168 25.03 -5.04 -0.55
C LEU A 168 25.91 -5.91 0.38
N GLU A 169 25.31 -6.87 1.08
CA GLU A 169 26.02 -7.69 2.09
C GLU A 169 26.75 -8.90 1.48
N HIS A 170 26.20 -9.50 0.42
CA HIS A 170 26.69 -10.78 -0.13
C HIS A 170 27.30 -10.65 -1.54
N GLY A 171 27.38 -9.42 -2.09
CA GLY A 171 28.04 -9.11 -3.36
C GLY A 171 27.63 -10.05 -4.50
N ARG A 172 28.62 -10.74 -5.11
CA ARG A 172 28.41 -11.66 -6.26
C ARG A 172 27.44 -12.81 -5.97
N ALA A 173 27.45 -13.36 -4.75
CA ALA A 173 26.54 -14.43 -4.36
C ALA A 173 25.08 -13.91 -4.25
N GLY A 174 24.91 -12.69 -3.74
CA GLY A 174 23.62 -11.99 -3.71
C GLY A 174 23.08 -11.72 -5.11
N VAL A 175 23.93 -11.27 -6.04
CA VAL A 175 23.56 -11.03 -7.45
C VAL A 175 23.05 -12.30 -8.11
N ARG A 176 23.77 -13.43 -7.99
CA ARG A 176 23.36 -14.69 -8.61
C ARG A 176 22.01 -15.19 -8.07
N ARG A 177 21.79 -15.06 -6.77
CA ARG A 177 20.56 -15.50 -6.11
C ARG A 177 19.33 -14.67 -6.52
N HIS A 178 19.52 -13.39 -6.79
CA HIS A 178 18.45 -12.45 -7.12
C HIS A 178 18.48 -11.96 -8.57
N LEU A 179 19.23 -12.64 -9.44
CA LEU A 179 19.38 -12.29 -10.85
C LEU A 179 18.03 -12.15 -11.57
N PRO A 180 17.05 -13.06 -11.40
CA PRO A 180 15.75 -12.92 -12.07
C PRO A 180 15.02 -11.63 -11.65
N ALA A 181 15.06 -11.27 -10.37
CA ALA A 181 14.41 -10.06 -9.87
C ALA A 181 15.09 -8.79 -10.38
N ILE A 182 16.43 -8.78 -10.45
CA ILE A 182 17.20 -7.65 -10.97
C ILE A 182 16.95 -7.46 -12.47
N VAL A 183 16.99 -8.54 -13.25
CA VAL A 183 16.76 -8.51 -14.70
C VAL A 183 15.32 -8.04 -14.98
N LEU A 184 14.33 -8.59 -14.29
CA LEU A 184 12.93 -8.19 -14.44
C LEU A 184 12.71 -6.73 -14.04
N GLY A 185 13.22 -6.31 -12.88
CA GLY A 185 13.11 -4.93 -12.40
C GLY A 185 13.78 -3.93 -13.35
N GLY A 186 14.99 -4.26 -13.83
CA GLY A 186 15.72 -3.47 -14.82
C GLY A 186 14.98 -3.36 -16.16
N ALA A 187 14.47 -4.49 -16.67
CA ALA A 187 13.67 -4.51 -17.89
C ALA A 187 12.42 -3.65 -17.77
N CYS A 188 11.72 -3.70 -16.64
CA CYS A 188 10.56 -2.85 -16.36
C CYS A 188 10.93 -1.35 -16.33
N LEU A 189 12.05 -0.98 -15.70
CA LEU A 189 12.52 0.42 -15.67
C LEU A 189 12.85 0.93 -17.07
N VAL A 190 13.56 0.13 -17.87
CA VAL A 190 13.89 0.46 -19.26
C VAL A 190 12.63 0.62 -20.10
N ALA A 191 11.69 -0.32 -19.99
CA ALA A 191 10.43 -0.26 -20.72
C ALA A 191 9.60 0.99 -20.35
N VAL A 192 9.53 1.35 -19.06
CA VAL A 192 8.90 2.61 -18.62
C VAL A 192 9.61 3.82 -19.21
N ALA A 193 10.94 3.86 -19.23
CA ALA A 193 11.68 4.97 -19.80
C ALA A 193 11.38 5.15 -21.31
N PHE A 194 11.30 4.05 -22.07
CA PHE A 194 10.91 4.10 -23.48
C PHE A 194 9.47 4.60 -23.68
N ILE A 195 8.53 4.11 -22.88
CA ILE A 195 7.12 4.54 -22.95
C ILE A 195 7.00 6.02 -22.61
N LEU A 196 7.65 6.48 -21.54
CA LEU A 196 7.64 7.89 -21.16
C LEU A 196 8.28 8.76 -22.24
N ARG A 197 9.39 8.34 -22.84
CA ARG A 197 10.02 9.08 -23.94
C ARG A 197 9.08 9.25 -25.13
N ALA A 198 8.27 8.24 -25.44
CA ALA A 198 7.27 8.31 -26.52
C ALA A 198 6.02 9.12 -26.13
N ALA A 199 5.57 9.01 -24.88
CA ALA A 199 4.31 9.60 -24.42
C ALA A 199 4.43 11.06 -23.96
N VAL A 200 5.58 11.48 -23.40
CA VAL A 200 5.78 12.82 -22.83
C VAL A 200 5.52 13.95 -23.84
N PRO A 201 5.97 13.88 -25.12
CA PRO A 201 5.67 14.93 -26.10
C PRO A 201 4.16 15.09 -26.32
N ALA A 202 3.43 13.99 -26.46
CA ALA A 202 1.98 14.00 -26.63
C ALA A 202 1.25 14.52 -25.40
N ILE A 203 1.69 14.13 -24.19
CA ILE A 203 1.12 14.62 -22.93
C ILE A 203 1.37 16.12 -22.74
N ARG A 204 2.56 16.62 -23.09
CA ARG A 204 2.88 18.05 -23.02
C ARG A 204 2.05 18.87 -24.00
N ALA A 205 1.86 18.37 -25.23
CA ALA A 205 1.00 19.00 -26.22
C ALA A 205 -0.48 19.04 -25.75
N ALA A 206 -0.98 17.92 -25.20
CA ALA A 206 -2.33 17.84 -24.64
C ALA A 206 -2.52 18.72 -23.39
N GLY A 207 -1.44 19.03 -22.67
CA GLY A 207 -1.43 19.96 -21.53
C GLY A 207 -1.87 21.37 -21.90
N ALA A 208 -1.56 21.84 -23.11
CA ALA A 208 -2.01 23.13 -23.59
C ALA A 208 -3.51 23.16 -23.96
N GLY A 209 -4.09 22.00 -24.29
CA GLY A 209 -5.50 21.85 -24.69
C GLY A 209 -6.44 21.31 -23.60
N GLY A 210 -5.94 21.00 -22.40
CA GLY A 210 -6.76 20.44 -21.31
C GLY A 210 -7.11 18.95 -21.45
N GLU A 211 -6.51 18.23 -22.40
CA GLU A 211 -6.84 16.83 -22.73
C GLU A 211 -5.84 15.81 -22.14
N VAL A 212 -5.13 16.20 -21.08
CA VAL A 212 -4.05 15.40 -20.46
C VAL A 212 -4.49 13.98 -20.12
N LEU A 213 -5.70 13.81 -19.57
CA LEU A 213 -6.21 12.50 -19.17
C LEU A 213 -6.40 11.56 -20.37
N GLN A 214 -6.83 12.09 -21.52
CA GLN A 214 -6.99 11.31 -22.75
C GLN A 214 -5.62 10.91 -23.31
N ALA A 215 -4.66 11.83 -23.33
CA ALA A 215 -3.28 11.54 -23.76
C ALA A 215 -2.62 10.44 -22.88
N VAL A 216 -2.83 10.50 -21.56
CA VAL A 216 -2.35 9.47 -20.62
C VAL A 216 -3.07 8.13 -20.87
N SER A 217 -4.38 8.15 -21.12
CA SER A 217 -5.15 6.95 -21.47
C SER A 217 -4.64 6.29 -22.75
N ASN A 218 -4.34 7.09 -23.78
CA ASN A 218 -3.79 6.59 -25.04
C ASN A 218 -2.41 5.96 -24.84
N ALA A 219 -1.53 6.59 -24.06
CA ALA A 219 -0.23 6.03 -23.71
C ALA A 219 -0.35 4.71 -22.92
N ALA A 220 -1.29 4.64 -21.97
CA ALA A 220 -1.55 3.44 -21.18
C ALA A 220 -2.16 2.28 -21.99
N ASN A 221 -2.65 2.56 -23.20
CA ASN A 221 -3.20 1.57 -24.11
C ASN A 221 -2.18 1.00 -25.10
N LEU A 222 -0.94 1.49 -25.11
CA LEU A 222 0.13 0.88 -25.89
C LEU A 222 0.39 -0.57 -25.43
N PRO A 223 0.74 -1.51 -26.32
CA PRO A 223 0.94 -2.92 -25.96
C PRO A 223 1.93 -3.13 -24.80
N ALA A 224 3.08 -2.43 -24.85
CA ALA A 224 4.08 -2.48 -23.78
C ALA A 224 3.57 -1.88 -22.46
N ALA A 225 2.79 -0.79 -22.53
CA ALA A 225 2.21 -0.17 -21.35
C ALA A 225 1.13 -1.06 -20.71
N ARG A 226 0.31 -1.74 -21.52
CA ARG A 226 -0.67 -2.72 -21.03
C ARG A 226 -0.01 -3.88 -20.30
N ALA A 227 1.11 -4.39 -20.83
CA ALA A 227 1.88 -5.44 -20.17
C ALA A 227 2.44 -4.99 -18.81
N LEU A 228 3.00 -3.77 -18.72
CA LEU A 228 3.54 -3.24 -17.46
C LEU A 228 2.45 -2.87 -16.45
N LEU A 229 1.32 -2.35 -16.92
CA LEU A 229 0.18 -1.96 -16.08
C LEU A 229 -0.68 -3.15 -15.67
N PHE A 230 -0.45 -4.35 -16.22
CA PHE A 230 -1.19 -5.55 -15.87
C PHE A 230 -1.17 -5.80 -14.36
N LEU A 231 0.02 -5.89 -13.76
CA LEU A 231 0.16 -6.17 -12.34
C LEU A 231 -0.41 -5.05 -11.44
N PRO A 232 -0.12 -3.75 -11.68
CA PRO A 232 -0.79 -2.66 -10.98
C PRO A 232 -2.31 -2.71 -11.06
N ARG A 233 -2.88 -3.02 -12.24
CA ARG A 233 -4.35 -3.13 -12.41
C ARG A 233 -4.93 -4.29 -11.60
N VAL A 234 -4.25 -5.43 -11.55
CA VAL A 234 -4.65 -6.57 -10.71
C VAL A 234 -4.66 -6.19 -9.22
N ILE A 235 -3.62 -5.50 -8.74
CA ILE A 235 -3.49 -5.05 -7.35
C ILE A 235 -4.60 -4.04 -6.98
N VAL A 236 -4.96 -3.17 -7.91
CA VAL A 236 -5.95 -2.09 -7.70
C VAL A 236 -7.38 -2.58 -7.85
N GLY A 237 -7.62 -3.56 -8.71
CA GLY A 237 -8.95 -4.02 -9.11
C GLY A 237 -9.96 -4.20 -7.97
N PRO A 238 -9.61 -4.89 -6.86
CA PRO A 238 -10.54 -5.07 -5.74
C PRO A 238 -10.99 -3.74 -5.09
N SER A 239 -10.18 -2.69 -5.15
CA SER A 239 -10.52 -1.38 -4.58
C SER A 239 -11.45 -0.56 -5.48
N PHE A 240 -11.51 -0.87 -6.78
CA PHE A 240 -12.28 -0.14 -7.78
C PHE A 240 -13.46 -0.93 -8.36
N ALA A 241 -13.64 -2.19 -7.95
CA ALA A 241 -14.80 -2.99 -8.31
C ALA A 241 -16.11 -2.22 -8.02
N GLN A 242 -17.10 -2.37 -8.90
CA GLN A 242 -18.42 -1.73 -8.74
C GLN A 242 -19.49 -2.73 -8.29
N THR A 243 -19.24 -4.02 -8.47
CA THR A 243 -20.12 -5.10 -8.01
C THR A 243 -19.38 -6.11 -7.14
N SER A 244 -20.11 -6.83 -6.29
CA SER A 244 -19.54 -7.91 -5.45
C SER A 244 -18.91 -9.02 -6.29
N TRP A 245 -19.45 -9.27 -7.50
CA TRP A 245 -18.94 -10.30 -8.40
C TRP A 245 -17.63 -9.90 -9.07
N GLU A 246 -17.53 -8.67 -9.58
CA GLU A 246 -16.26 -8.09 -10.05
C GLU A 246 -15.22 -8.10 -8.95
N TRP A 247 -15.62 -7.76 -7.72
CA TRP A 247 -14.76 -7.76 -6.57
C TRP A 247 -14.17 -9.15 -6.30
N LEU A 248 -14.99 -10.21 -6.32
CA LEU A 248 -14.51 -11.58 -6.10
C LEU A 248 -13.49 -12.03 -7.16
N ARG A 249 -13.74 -11.71 -8.44
CA ARG A 249 -12.80 -12.01 -9.53
C ARG A 249 -11.48 -11.27 -9.36
N ALA A 250 -11.54 -9.97 -9.06
CA ALA A 250 -10.37 -9.15 -8.86
C ALA A 250 -9.59 -9.56 -7.59
N ALA A 251 -10.29 -9.90 -6.51
CA ALA A 251 -9.69 -10.34 -5.25
C ALA A 251 -8.98 -11.69 -5.43
N GLY A 252 -9.57 -12.62 -6.18
CA GLY A 252 -8.92 -13.88 -6.53
C GLY A 252 -7.61 -13.66 -7.29
N ALA A 253 -7.61 -12.78 -8.29
CA ALA A 253 -6.38 -12.44 -9.03
C ALA A 253 -5.32 -11.78 -8.12
N ALA A 254 -5.73 -10.84 -7.25
CA ALA A 254 -4.82 -10.13 -6.35
C ALA A 254 -4.24 -11.01 -5.21
N LEU A 255 -4.88 -12.12 -4.87
CA LEU A 255 -4.40 -13.08 -3.86
C LEU A 255 -3.35 -14.06 -4.40
N VAL A 256 -3.35 -14.31 -5.70
CA VAL A 256 -2.42 -15.26 -6.35
C VAL A 256 -1.07 -14.61 -6.67
N MET A 257 -1.02 -13.28 -6.70
CA MET A 257 0.20 -12.48 -6.91
C MET A 257 1.01 -12.34 -5.63
#